data_AF-A0A1I2P9K4-F1
#
_entry.id   AF-A0A1I2P9K4-F1
#
_cell.length_a   1.000
_cell.length_b   1.000
_cell.length_c   1.000
_cell.angle_alpha   90.00
_cell.angle_beta   90.00
_cell.angle_gamma   90.00
#
_symmetry.space_group_name_H-M   'P 1'
#
loop_
_entity.id
_entity.type
_entity.pdbx_description
1 polymer ?
#
loop_
_entity_poly.entity_id
_entity_poly.type
_entity_poly.pdbx_seq_one_letter_code
_entity_poly.pdbx_strand_id
1 'polypeptide(L)'
;MYSKAETSRIRKEFWIKFGQYMKPVPNAQGRRINWPNYKTGVKDIYFRMKAERGFASIGIEITQSDTELQELFFDQFLQLKRILETEVGEEWTWILHQENEFGQFVSKIEKVKKGLNVMEEKDWPDIISFLKPRIIALDEFWDLVKPGFENY
;
A
#
# COMPACT_ATOMS: atom_id res chain seq x y z
N MET A 1 27.93 0.09 8.59
CA MET A 1 26.60 0.01 9.24
C MET A 1 26.05 1.42 9.35
N TYR A 2 24.84 1.69 8.84
CA TYR A 2 24.26 3.05 8.87
C TYR A 2 23.80 3.45 10.27
N SER A 3 23.93 4.74 10.62
CA SER A 3 23.29 5.28 11.82
C SER A 3 21.76 5.31 11.68
N LYS A 4 21.03 5.41 12.80
CA LYS A 4 19.56 5.57 12.77
C LYS A 4 19.14 6.82 12.00
N ALA A 5 19.86 7.93 12.18
CA ALA A 5 19.61 9.18 11.48
C ALA A 5 19.81 9.04 9.97
N GLU A 6 20.89 8.38 9.56
CA GLU A 6 21.22 8.16 8.16
C GLU A 6 20.20 7.23 7.47
N THR A 7 19.73 6.21 8.20
CA THR A 7 18.68 5.31 7.71
C THR A 7 17.36 6.06 7.46
N SER A 8 16.98 6.94 8.38
CA SER A 8 15.78 7.77 8.23
C SER A 8 15.91 8.74 7.06
N ARG A 9 17.10 9.35 6.89
CA ARG A 9 17.41 10.28 5.78
C ARG A 9 17.25 9.60 4.43
N ILE A 10 17.87 8.44 4.23
CA ILE A 10 17.84 7.71 2.95
C ILE A 10 16.40 7.29 2.59
N ARG A 11 15.63 6.77 3.56
CA ARG A 11 14.21 6.44 3.33
C ARG A 11 13.39 7.67 2.94
N LYS A 12 13.62 8.80 3.62
CA LYS A 12 12.95 10.06 3.30
C LYS A 12 13.28 10.51 1.87
N GLU A 13 14.55 10.44 1.47
CA GLU A 13 14.98 10.79 0.12
C GLU A 13 14.35 9.87 -0.94
N PHE A 14 14.23 8.57 -0.67
CA PHE A 14 13.52 7.64 -1.55
C PHE A 14 12.07 8.08 -1.77
N TRP A 15 11.31 8.36 -0.70
CA TRP A 15 9.91 8.76 -0.82
C TRP A 15 9.72 10.12 -1.50
N ILE A 16 10.67 11.04 -1.33
CA ILE A 16 10.69 12.32 -2.07
C ILE A 16 10.88 12.05 -3.57
N LYS A 17 11.87 11.24 -3.96
CA LYS A 17 12.10 10.89 -5.38
C LYS A 17 10.90 10.14 -5.98
N PHE A 18 10.32 9.18 -5.24
CA PHE A 18 9.11 8.49 -5.67
C PHE A 18 7.93 9.45 -5.86
N GLY A 19 7.69 10.37 -4.92
CA GLY A 19 6.65 11.39 -5.04
C GLY A 19 6.86 12.31 -6.24
N GLN A 20 8.11 12.69 -6.54
CA GLN A 20 8.45 13.47 -7.75
C GLN A 20 8.15 12.69 -9.03
N TYR A 21 8.47 11.39 -9.07
CA TYR A 21 8.21 10.51 -10.20
C TYR A 21 6.71 10.28 -10.44
N MET A 22 5.91 10.31 -9.38
CA MET A 22 4.46 10.13 -9.43
C MET A 22 3.68 11.44 -9.64
N LYS A 23 4.31 12.61 -9.48
CA LYS A 23 3.69 13.93 -9.68
C LYS A 23 2.94 14.12 -11.01
N PRO A 24 3.41 13.62 -12.18
CA PRO A 24 2.69 13.78 -13.44
C PRO A 24 1.54 12.78 -13.62
N VAL A 25 1.43 11.75 -12.75
CA VAL A 25 0.41 10.72 -12.86
C VAL A 25 -0.87 11.20 -12.17
N PRO A 26 -1.97 11.44 -12.91
CA PRO A 26 -3.26 11.71 -12.30
C PRO A 26 -3.83 10.44 -11.67
N ASN A 27 -4.72 10.61 -10.71
CA ASN A 27 -5.54 9.53 -10.17
C ASN A 27 -6.65 9.15 -11.19
N ALA A 28 -7.45 8.12 -10.90
CA ALA A 28 -8.54 7.60 -11.74
C ALA A 28 -9.53 8.69 -12.20
N GLN A 29 -9.77 9.69 -11.34
CA GLN A 29 -10.64 10.83 -11.62
C GLN A 29 -9.94 12.01 -12.35
N GLY A 30 -8.70 11.82 -12.83
CA GLY A 30 -7.93 12.86 -13.51
C GLY A 30 -7.31 13.92 -12.59
N ARG A 31 -7.34 13.74 -11.27
CA ARG A 31 -6.89 14.73 -10.28
C ARG A 31 -5.46 14.44 -9.82
N ARG A 32 -4.75 15.49 -9.41
CA ARG A 32 -3.44 15.34 -8.75
C ARG A 32 -3.64 14.93 -7.30
N ILE A 33 -2.93 13.89 -6.87
CA ILE A 33 -2.95 13.41 -5.48
C ILE A 33 -1.53 13.19 -4.95
N ASN A 34 -1.42 13.04 -3.63
CA ASN A 34 -0.17 12.69 -2.97
C ASN A 34 -0.03 11.15 -2.91
N TRP A 35 0.57 10.55 -3.93
CA TRP A 35 0.72 9.10 -4.03
C TRP A 35 1.43 8.43 -2.83
N PRO A 36 2.57 8.93 -2.32
CA PRO A 36 3.17 8.40 -1.09
C PRO A 36 2.26 8.46 0.15
N ASN A 37 1.31 9.40 0.18
CA ASN A 37 0.36 9.60 1.28
C ASN A 37 -1.08 9.51 0.77
N TYR A 38 -1.39 8.38 0.15
CA TYR A 38 -2.70 8.12 -0.44
C TYR A 38 -3.79 8.17 0.64
N LYS A 39 -4.88 8.88 0.36
CA LYS A 39 -6.04 8.99 1.27
C LYS A 39 -7.20 8.20 0.69
N THR A 40 -7.46 7.03 1.26
CA THR A 40 -8.63 6.20 0.94
C THR A 40 -9.93 6.94 1.26
N GLY A 41 -9.94 7.81 2.27
CA GLY A 41 -11.12 8.54 2.72
C GLY A 41 -12.09 7.70 3.58
N VAL A 42 -11.77 6.43 3.81
CA VAL A 42 -12.50 5.55 4.73
C VAL A 42 -11.62 5.30 5.95
N LYS A 43 -12.24 5.39 7.13
CA LYS A 43 -11.52 5.24 8.41
C LYS A 43 -10.98 3.82 8.53
N ASP A 44 -9.78 3.69 9.10
CA ASP A 44 -9.13 2.41 9.42
C ASP A 44 -8.88 1.48 8.20
N ILE A 45 -8.94 2.02 6.98
CA ILE A 45 -8.54 1.36 5.73
C ILE A 45 -7.45 2.21 5.07
N TYR A 46 -6.28 1.63 4.83
CA TYR A 46 -5.12 2.35 4.31
C TYR A 46 -4.48 1.65 3.13
N PHE A 47 -4.02 2.41 2.14
CA PHE A 47 -3.04 1.92 1.17
C PHE A 47 -1.64 2.16 1.72
N ARG A 48 -0.90 1.08 1.93
CA ARG A 48 0.44 1.10 2.51
C ARG A 48 1.44 0.70 1.45
N MET A 49 2.48 1.51 1.29
CA MET A 49 3.68 1.13 0.56
C MET A 49 4.85 1.11 1.55
N LYS A 50 5.68 0.08 1.47
CA LYS A 50 6.88 -0.08 2.29
C LYS A 50 8.09 -0.26 1.39
N ALA A 51 9.17 0.42 1.73
CA ALA A 51 10.48 0.27 1.12
C ALA A 51 11.47 0.08 2.28
N GLU A 52 11.93 -1.15 2.46
CA GLU A 52 12.65 -1.61 3.64
C GLU A 52 14.01 -2.22 3.27
N ARG A 53 14.76 -2.67 4.28
CA ARG A 53 16.00 -3.43 4.06
C ARG A 53 15.65 -4.88 3.72
N GLY A 54 15.73 -5.24 2.45
CA GLY A 54 15.51 -6.61 1.98
C GLY A 54 14.13 -6.88 1.38
N PHE A 55 13.21 -5.90 1.41
CA PHE A 55 11.96 -5.99 0.66
C PHE A 55 11.34 -4.62 0.35
N ALA A 56 10.44 -4.63 -0.63
CA ALA A 56 9.40 -3.62 -0.79
C ALA A 56 8.03 -4.29 -0.77
N SER A 57 7.01 -3.62 -0.25
CA SER A 57 5.63 -4.11 -0.28
C SER A 57 4.62 -3.01 -0.59
N ILE A 58 3.47 -3.41 -1.10
CA ILE A 58 2.32 -2.55 -1.29
C ILE A 58 1.06 -3.35 -0.98
N GLY A 59 0.09 -2.70 -0.32
CA GLY A 59 -1.11 -3.40 0.11
C GLY A 59 -2.20 -2.50 0.66
N ILE A 60 -3.34 -3.13 0.91
CA ILE A 60 -4.43 -2.60 1.73
C ILE A 60 -4.21 -3.10 3.16
N GLU A 61 -4.29 -2.21 4.13
CA GLU A 61 -4.18 -2.50 5.55
C GLU A 61 -5.46 -2.04 6.26
N ILE A 62 -6.11 -2.97 6.96
CA ILE A 62 -7.34 -2.75 7.73
C ILE A 62 -6.98 -2.81 9.20
N THR A 63 -7.29 -1.74 9.94
CA THR A 63 -6.82 -1.53 11.32
C THR A 63 -7.95 -1.27 12.31
N GLN A 64 -9.16 -1.74 12.01
CA GLN A 64 -10.29 -1.65 12.93
C GLN A 64 -9.93 -2.30 14.26
N SER A 65 -10.16 -1.60 15.38
CA SER A 65 -9.83 -2.13 16.71
C SER A 65 -10.72 -3.29 17.13
N ASP A 66 -11.96 -3.28 16.64
CA ASP A 66 -12.90 -4.39 16.76
C ASP A 66 -12.58 -5.45 15.69
N THR A 67 -12.20 -6.66 16.13
CA THR A 67 -11.81 -7.75 15.24
C THR A 67 -12.99 -8.31 14.44
N GLU A 68 -14.23 -8.28 14.95
CA GLU A 68 -15.39 -8.73 14.19
C GLU A 68 -15.68 -7.77 13.03
N LEU A 69 -15.60 -6.46 13.30
CA LEU A 69 -15.71 -5.45 12.25
C LEU A 69 -14.55 -5.54 11.25
N GLN A 70 -13.34 -5.80 11.73
CA GLN A 70 -12.15 -5.98 10.88
C GLN A 70 -12.32 -7.16 9.91
N GLU A 71 -12.83 -8.29 10.41
CA GLU A 71 -13.14 -9.48 9.62
C GLU A 71 -14.24 -9.20 8.60
N LEU A 72 -15.29 -8.46 8.97
CA LEU A 72 -16.35 -8.06 8.04
C LEU A 72 -15.80 -7.25 6.85
N PHE A 73 -14.94 -6.26 7.11
CA PHE A 73 -14.30 -5.50 6.03
C PHE A 73 -13.37 -6.37 5.18
N PHE A 74 -12.63 -7.28 5.80
CA PHE A 74 -11.76 -8.21 5.09
C PHE A 74 -12.56 -9.14 4.16
N ASP A 75 -13.68 -9.68 4.64
CA ASP A 75 -14.60 -10.49 3.85
C ASP A 75 -15.24 -9.69 2.70
N GLN A 76 -15.57 -8.42 2.94
CA GLN A 76 -16.03 -7.53 1.87
C GLN A 76 -14.96 -7.36 0.78
N PHE A 77 -13.68 -7.19 1.15
CA PHE A 77 -12.61 -7.19 0.15
C PHE A 77 -12.45 -8.55 -0.54
N LEU A 78 -12.62 -9.68 0.17
CA LEU A 78 -12.56 -11.02 -0.45
C LEU A 78 -13.62 -11.19 -1.54
N GLN A 79 -14.82 -10.66 -1.35
CA GLN A 79 -15.86 -10.65 -2.39
C GLN A 79 -15.43 -9.84 -3.63
N LEU A 80 -14.60 -8.82 -3.45
CA LEU A 80 -14.04 -7.95 -4.49
C LEU A 80 -12.70 -8.47 -5.03
N LYS A 81 -12.19 -9.61 -4.57
CA LYS A 81 -10.87 -10.15 -4.92
C LYS A 81 -10.64 -10.22 -6.43
N ARG A 82 -11.63 -10.71 -7.19
CA ARG A 82 -11.52 -10.81 -8.65
C ARG A 82 -11.36 -9.46 -9.34
N ILE A 83 -12.02 -8.42 -8.84
CA ILE A 83 -11.91 -7.07 -9.39
C ILE A 83 -10.49 -6.55 -9.09
N LEU A 84 -10.03 -6.67 -7.84
CA LEU A 84 -8.67 -6.28 -7.46
C LEU A 84 -7.62 -6.97 -8.33
N GLU A 85 -7.67 -8.30 -8.44
CA GLU A 85 -6.69 -9.08 -9.22
C GLU A 85 -6.73 -8.75 -10.71
N THR A 86 -7.90 -8.36 -11.25
CA THR A 86 -8.04 -7.89 -12.63
C THR A 86 -7.36 -6.54 -12.83
N GLU A 87 -7.61 -5.57 -11.93
CA GLU A 87 -7.00 -4.24 -12.00
C GLU A 87 -5.48 -4.29 -11.80
N VAL A 88 -5.00 -5.08 -10.83
CA VAL A 88 -3.55 -5.19 -10.55
C VAL A 88 -2.82 -6.15 -11.50
N GLY A 89 -3.55 -7.07 -12.17
CA GLY A 89 -3.00 -8.06 -13.09
C GLY A 89 -2.19 -9.20 -12.44
N GLU A 90 -2.34 -9.42 -11.14
CA GLU A 90 -1.60 -10.45 -10.39
C GLU A 90 -2.31 -10.86 -9.08
N GLU A 91 -1.94 -12.03 -8.54
CA GLU A 91 -2.43 -12.50 -7.25
C GLU A 91 -1.66 -11.88 -6.07
N TRP A 92 -2.40 -11.59 -5.01
CA TRP A 92 -1.90 -11.00 -3.76
C TRP A 92 -2.10 -11.93 -2.57
N THR A 93 -1.37 -11.69 -1.49
CA THR A 93 -1.50 -12.44 -0.24
C THR A 93 -2.53 -11.78 0.66
N TRP A 94 -3.45 -12.59 1.18
CA TRP A 94 -4.56 -12.18 2.04
C TRP A 94 -4.33 -12.74 3.45
N ILE A 95 -4.25 -11.88 4.45
CA ILE A 95 -3.93 -12.25 5.83
C ILE A 95 -4.92 -11.57 6.77
N LEU A 96 -5.76 -12.37 7.42
CA LEU A 96 -6.70 -11.92 8.44
C LEU A 96 -5.99 -11.89 9.81
N HIS A 97 -6.21 -10.83 10.59
CA HIS A 97 -5.79 -10.71 12.00
C HIS A 97 -4.32 -11.08 12.27
N GLN A 98 -3.39 -10.41 11.59
CA GLN A 98 -1.97 -10.49 11.90
C GLN A 98 -1.59 -9.46 12.96
N GLU A 99 -0.84 -9.87 13.97
CA GLU A 99 -0.24 -8.95 14.94
C GLU A 99 0.86 -8.09 14.27
N ASN A 100 0.77 -6.77 14.45
CA ASN A 100 1.80 -5.83 13.97
C ASN A 100 2.90 -5.63 15.03
N GLU A 101 3.90 -4.80 14.72
CA GLU A 101 5.05 -4.51 15.62
C GLU A 101 4.65 -3.86 16.96
N PHE A 102 3.41 -3.38 17.07
CA PHE A 102 2.84 -2.74 18.27
C PHE A 102 1.86 -3.63 19.03
N GLY A 103 1.72 -4.90 18.64
CA GLY A 103 0.79 -5.84 19.27
C GLY A 103 -0.68 -5.67 18.86
N GLN A 104 -0.96 -4.91 17.81
CA GLN A 104 -2.32 -4.72 17.31
C GLN A 104 -2.63 -5.72 16.18
N PHE A 105 -3.83 -6.29 16.19
CA PHE A 105 -4.31 -7.10 15.06
C PHE A 105 -4.68 -6.21 13.88
N VAL A 106 -4.07 -6.49 12.73
CA VAL A 106 -4.36 -5.84 11.45
C VAL A 106 -4.56 -6.90 10.38
N SER A 107 -5.42 -6.60 9.41
CA SER A 107 -5.65 -7.46 8.26
C SER A 107 -5.01 -6.83 7.03
N LYS A 108 -4.39 -7.66 6.19
CA LYS A 108 -3.58 -7.20 5.07
C LYS A 108 -3.95 -7.92 3.79
N ILE A 109 -3.96 -7.15 2.71
CA ILE A 109 -4.06 -7.63 1.34
C ILE A 109 -2.86 -7.04 0.63
N GLU A 110 -1.79 -7.81 0.44
CA GLU A 110 -0.50 -7.24 0.04
C GLU A 110 0.28 -8.06 -0.97
N LYS A 111 1.15 -7.35 -1.70
CA LYS A 111 2.22 -7.92 -2.50
C LYS A 111 3.57 -7.53 -1.90
N VAL A 112 4.47 -8.50 -1.78
CA VAL A 112 5.82 -8.31 -1.27
C VAL A 112 6.84 -8.74 -2.31
N LYS A 113 7.80 -7.87 -2.63
CA LYS A 113 8.99 -8.18 -3.43
C LYS A 113 10.21 -8.20 -2.53
N LYS A 114 10.75 -9.39 -2.30
CA LYS A 114 11.99 -9.62 -1.51
C LYS A 114 13.24 -9.29 -2.33
N GLY A 115 14.36 -9.11 -1.64
CA GLY A 115 15.68 -8.91 -2.24
C GLY A 115 15.99 -7.47 -2.66
N LEU A 116 15.06 -6.53 -2.44
CA LEU A 116 15.28 -5.10 -2.67
C LEU A 116 15.68 -4.39 -1.38
N ASN A 117 16.62 -3.47 -1.45
CA ASN A 117 17.06 -2.72 -0.29
C ASN A 117 16.97 -1.21 -0.57
N VAL A 118 16.06 -0.52 0.12
CA VAL A 118 15.91 0.95 0.01
C VAL A 118 17.20 1.70 0.36
N MET A 119 18.11 1.08 1.11
CA MET A 119 19.39 1.67 1.46
C MET A 119 20.37 1.73 0.28
N GLU A 120 20.13 0.93 -0.76
CA GLU A 120 20.95 0.84 -1.95
C GLU A 120 20.28 1.66 -3.07
N GLU A 121 20.82 2.84 -3.42
CA GLU A 121 20.22 3.71 -4.46
C GLU A 121 20.05 3.02 -5.82
N LYS A 122 20.90 2.02 -6.10
CA LYS A 122 20.79 1.17 -7.30
C LYS A 122 19.48 0.37 -7.37
N ASP A 123 18.86 0.06 -6.22
CA ASP A 123 17.61 -0.71 -6.15
C ASP A 123 16.38 0.20 -6.28
N TRP A 124 16.55 1.53 -6.20
CA TRP A 124 15.43 2.47 -6.21
C TRP A 124 14.59 2.38 -7.49
N PRO A 125 15.16 2.29 -8.71
CA PRO A 125 14.38 2.12 -9.92
C PRO A 125 13.48 0.87 -9.88
N ASP A 126 13.97 -0.22 -9.29
CA ASP A 126 13.23 -1.48 -9.17
C ASP A 126 12.13 -1.40 -8.13
N ILE A 127 12.35 -0.70 -7.01
CA ILE A 127 11.32 -0.44 -6.01
C ILE A 127 10.24 0.46 -6.62
N ILE A 128 10.61 1.53 -7.33
CA ILE A 128 9.67 2.44 -7.98
C ILE A 128 8.84 1.68 -9.03
N SER A 129 9.49 0.84 -9.84
CA SER A 129 8.83 0.01 -10.87
C SER A 129 7.92 -1.06 -10.28
N PHE A 130 8.18 -1.49 -9.04
CA PHE A 130 7.30 -2.36 -8.28
C PHE A 130 6.09 -1.60 -7.72
N LEU A 131 6.29 -0.45 -7.08
CA LEU A 131 5.23 0.31 -6.39
C LEU A 131 4.29 1.05 -7.35
N LYS A 132 4.83 1.73 -8.37
CA LYS A 132 4.08 2.62 -9.26
C LYS A 132 2.86 1.97 -9.93
N PRO A 133 2.99 0.88 -10.70
CA PRO A 133 1.83 0.32 -11.39
C PRO A 133 0.75 -0.14 -10.40
N ARG A 134 1.16 -0.66 -9.24
CA ARG A 134 0.26 -1.21 -8.22
C ARG A 134 -0.50 -0.12 -7.46
N ILE A 135 0.12 1.01 -7.14
CA ILE A 135 -0.60 2.10 -6.47
C ILE A 135 -1.62 2.76 -7.41
N ILE A 136 -1.32 2.83 -8.70
CA ILE A 136 -2.26 3.32 -9.72
C ILE A 136 -3.44 2.35 -9.83
N ALA A 137 -3.17 1.05 -9.99
CA ALA A 137 -4.22 0.04 -10.05
C ALA A 137 -5.08 -0.01 -8.76
N LEU A 138 -4.47 0.19 -7.59
CA LEU A 138 -5.22 0.33 -6.33
C LEU A 138 -6.14 1.55 -6.33
N ASP A 139 -5.72 2.67 -6.91
CA ASP A 139 -6.56 3.88 -7.02
C ASP A 139 -7.73 3.66 -8.00
N GLU A 140 -7.49 3.02 -9.15
CA GLU A 140 -8.56 2.63 -10.09
C GLU A 140 -9.56 1.66 -9.43
N PHE A 141 -9.06 0.60 -8.78
CA PHE A 141 -9.88 -0.31 -7.99
C PHE A 141 -10.70 0.43 -6.94
N TRP A 142 -10.07 1.35 -6.20
CA TRP A 142 -10.72 2.09 -5.13
C TRP A 142 -11.83 3.01 -5.63
N ASP A 143 -11.63 3.68 -6.77
CA ASP A 143 -12.66 4.55 -7.37
C ASP A 143 -13.96 3.76 -7.66
N LEU A 144 -13.82 2.49 -8.06
CA LEU A 144 -14.95 1.60 -8.34
C LEU A 144 -15.67 1.12 -7.08
N VAL A 145 -14.92 0.77 -6.02
CA VAL A 145 -15.49 0.03 -4.87
C VAL A 145 -15.74 0.88 -3.64
N LYS A 146 -15.10 2.05 -3.52
CA LYS A 146 -15.16 2.92 -2.33
C LYS A 146 -16.58 3.19 -1.82
N PRO A 147 -17.62 3.43 -2.66
CA PRO A 147 -18.98 3.65 -2.16
C PRO A 147 -19.52 2.52 -1.27
N GLY A 148 -19.05 1.29 -1.46
CA GLY A 148 -19.40 0.15 -0.61
C GLY A 148 -18.81 0.20 0.81
N PHE A 149 -17.82 1.05 1.04
CA PHE A 149 -17.09 1.18 2.31
C PHE A 149 -17.40 2.47 3.08
N GLU A 150 -18.16 3.40 2.50
CA GLU A 150 -18.47 4.71 3.12
C GLU A 150 -19.63 4.66 4.14
N ASN A 151 -20.39 3.57 4.20
CA ASN A 151 -21.64 3.47 4.97
C ASN A 151 -21.50 2.84 6.37
N TYR A 152 -20.28 2.68 6.89
CA TYR A 152 -19.99 2.05 8.18
C TYR A 152 -19.38 3.02 9.19
#